data_AF-A0A8B8ZD20-F1
#
_entry.id   AF-A0A8B8ZD20-F1
#
_cell.length_a   1.000
_cell.length_b   1.000
_cell.length_c   1.000
_cell.angle_alpha   90.00
_cell.angle_beta   90.00
_cell.angle_gamma   90.00
#
_symmetry.space_group_name_H-M   'P 1'
#
loop_
_entity.id
_entity.type
_entity.pdbx_description
1 polymer ?
#
loop_
_entity_poly.entity_id
_entity_poly.type
_entity_poly.pdbx_seq_one_letter_code
_entity_poly.pdbx_strand_id
1 'polypeptide(L)'
;QAKRKTPTQNNGRAQQTNERERRSSGDVASGAEGSGDFRTVQEAIGAVPQSNRVRTVIQVAPGFYREAVYVPKTKNLITLAASQPETTILSWDNTATRINHHQSSRAIGKGTFGCGSTIVEGEDFIAENITFENSAPQGSGQAVAIRVTADRCAFYNCRFLGWQDTLYLHYGKQYLRDCYIEGSVDFIFGNATALLEHCHIHCKSAGFVTAQRRKSSQEPTGYVFLRCFGPGCCLSNRVTWARELLDEEAEQFLLHSFIDPDPERPWLVQRMAVKLPISA
;
A
#
# COMPACT_ATOMS: atom_id res chain seq x y z
N GLN A 1 43.39 55.13 25.48
CA GLN A 1 43.77 53.83 26.08
C GLN A 1 42.69 52.81 25.75
N ALA A 2 42.86 51.53 25.49
CA ALA A 2 43.96 50.68 25.01
C ALA A 2 43.29 49.30 24.74
N LYS A 3 43.70 48.66 23.64
CA LYS A 3 43.28 47.35 23.08
C LYS A 3 43.13 46.18 24.09
N ARG A 4 42.26 45.21 23.75
CA ARG A 4 42.51 43.73 23.65
C ARG A 4 41.21 43.00 23.23
N LYS A 5 41.15 42.39 22.04
CA LYS A 5 41.50 41.00 21.64
C LYS A 5 40.47 39.93 22.04
N THR A 6 39.94 39.29 21.00
CA THR A 6 39.06 38.10 20.91
C THR A 6 39.69 36.83 21.54
N PRO A 7 38.87 35.77 21.76
CA PRO A 7 38.91 34.65 20.82
C PRO A 7 37.55 34.05 20.44
N THR A 8 37.63 33.40 19.29
CA THR A 8 36.72 32.58 18.49
C THR A 8 36.03 31.44 19.26
N GLN A 9 34.76 31.16 18.93
CA GLN A 9 34.24 29.79 18.86
C GLN A 9 33.44 29.60 17.58
N ASN A 10 33.82 28.54 16.87
CA ASN A 10 33.31 28.04 15.62
C ASN A 10 32.25 26.96 15.94
N ASN A 11 31.14 26.89 15.19
CA ASN A 11 30.61 25.62 14.66
C ASN A 11 29.27 25.80 13.91
N GLY A 12 29.35 25.63 12.59
CA GLY A 12 28.56 24.63 11.86
C GLY A 12 27.03 24.71 11.93
N ARG A 13 26.41 25.50 11.04
CA ARG A 13 25.04 25.24 10.59
C ARG A 13 24.75 25.89 9.23
N ALA A 14 25.44 25.41 8.20
CA ALA A 14 25.13 25.76 6.82
C ALA A 14 25.41 24.54 5.92
N GLN A 15 24.53 23.54 5.98
CA GLN A 15 24.44 22.40 5.05
C GLN A 15 23.31 21.48 5.52
N GLN A 16 22.04 21.84 5.28
CA GLN A 16 20.94 20.85 5.33
C GLN A 16 19.61 21.34 4.71
N THR A 17 19.51 22.59 4.25
CA THR A 17 18.23 23.14 3.75
C THR A 17 18.10 23.20 2.23
N ASN A 18 19.14 22.84 1.45
CA ASN A 18 19.13 23.06 -0.01
C ASN A 18 18.82 21.84 -0.90
N GLU A 19 18.51 20.66 -0.33
CA GLU A 19 18.22 19.47 -1.14
C GLU A 19 16.72 19.25 -1.44
N ARG A 20 15.81 19.90 -0.71
CA ARG A 20 14.35 19.70 -0.89
C ARG A 20 13.71 20.62 -1.94
N GLU A 21 14.37 21.72 -2.33
CA GLU A 21 13.82 22.69 -3.29
C GLU A 21 14.21 22.43 -4.75
N ARG A 22 14.99 21.37 -5.05
CA ARG A 22 15.44 21.05 -6.42
C ARG A 22 14.55 20.05 -7.19
N ARG A 23 13.42 19.60 -6.65
CA ARG A 23 12.55 18.59 -7.29
C ARG A 23 11.27 19.18 -7.89
N SER A 24 11.36 20.33 -8.55
CA SER A 24 10.20 20.98 -9.18
C SER A 24 10.50 21.48 -10.59
N SER A 25 10.96 20.60 -11.48
CA SER A 25 10.76 20.76 -12.94
C SER A 25 11.25 19.53 -13.70
N GLY A 26 10.29 18.70 -14.18
CA GLY A 26 10.57 17.70 -15.22
C GLY A 26 11.16 16.37 -14.76
N ASP A 27 10.51 15.66 -13.83
CA ASP A 27 10.96 14.33 -13.43
C ASP A 27 10.46 13.26 -14.42
N VAL A 28 11.37 12.81 -15.28
CA VAL A 28 11.28 11.55 -16.01
C VAL A 28 11.14 10.42 -14.97
N ALA A 29 10.17 9.52 -15.15
CA ALA A 29 10.09 8.31 -14.35
C ALA A 29 11.43 7.58 -14.45
N SER A 30 12.21 7.52 -13.37
CA SER A 30 13.39 6.69 -13.28
C SER A 30 12.94 5.24 -13.08
N GLY A 31 12.34 4.65 -14.12
CA GLY A 31 12.27 3.21 -14.24
C GLY A 31 13.70 2.65 -14.14
N ALA A 32 13.86 1.48 -13.55
CA ALA A 32 15.17 0.85 -13.37
C ALA A 32 16.02 0.98 -14.66
N GLU A 33 17.22 1.56 -14.53
CA GLU A 33 18.25 1.54 -15.58
C GLU A 33 18.72 0.09 -15.72
N GLY A 34 17.96 -0.75 -16.44
CA GLY A 34 18.19 -2.20 -16.49
C GLY A 34 17.31 -2.95 -17.50
N SER A 35 17.81 -4.12 -17.93
CA SER A 35 17.38 -4.96 -19.06
C SER A 35 16.01 -5.67 -18.93
N GLY A 36 15.02 -5.04 -18.30
CA GLY A 36 13.67 -5.60 -18.18
C GLY A 36 12.87 -5.52 -19.49
N ASP A 37 11.92 -6.45 -19.67
CA ASP A 37 11.03 -6.48 -20.85
C ASP A 37 10.10 -5.25 -20.94
N PHE A 38 9.88 -4.56 -19.81
CA PHE A 38 9.00 -3.40 -19.68
C PHE A 38 9.67 -2.30 -18.86
N ARG A 39 9.35 -1.03 -19.17
CA ARG A 39 9.91 0.13 -18.47
C ARG A 39 9.06 0.56 -17.28
N THR A 40 7.79 0.20 -17.29
CA THR A 40 6.80 0.55 -16.27
C THR A 40 6.04 -0.67 -15.77
N VAL A 41 5.51 -0.58 -14.56
CA VAL A 41 4.65 -1.63 -13.99
C VAL A 41 3.33 -1.69 -14.75
N GLN A 42 2.80 -0.54 -15.19
CA GLN A 42 1.55 -0.50 -15.96
C GLN A 42 1.66 -1.22 -17.32
N GLU A 43 2.80 -1.12 -18.01
CA GLU A 43 3.05 -1.86 -19.26
C GLU A 43 3.08 -3.38 -19.03
N ALA A 44 3.77 -3.83 -17.98
CA ALA A 44 3.82 -5.26 -17.63
C ALA A 44 2.42 -5.81 -17.28
N ILE A 45 1.63 -5.06 -16.49
CA ILE A 45 0.23 -5.39 -16.25
C ILE A 45 -0.55 -5.40 -17.57
N GLY A 46 -0.27 -4.45 -18.47
CA GLY A 46 -0.84 -4.34 -19.81
C GLY A 46 -0.64 -5.57 -20.70
N ALA A 47 0.51 -6.24 -20.57
CA ALA A 47 0.85 -7.44 -21.33
C ALA A 47 0.12 -8.72 -20.86
N VAL A 48 -0.37 -8.76 -19.62
CA VAL A 48 -1.15 -9.90 -19.12
C VAL A 48 -2.45 -10.06 -19.94
N PRO A 49 -2.80 -11.26 -20.43
CA PRO A 49 -4.01 -11.44 -21.23
C PRO A 49 -5.29 -10.98 -20.51
N GLN A 50 -6.27 -10.52 -21.29
CA GLN A 50 -7.63 -10.31 -20.77
C GLN A 50 -8.24 -11.63 -20.32
N SER A 51 -9.07 -11.60 -19.28
CA SER A 51 -9.69 -12.77 -18.66
C SER A 51 -8.66 -13.81 -18.21
N ASN A 52 -7.54 -13.35 -17.66
CA ASN A 52 -6.45 -14.21 -17.21
C ASN A 52 -6.95 -15.28 -16.22
N ARG A 53 -6.60 -16.55 -16.49
CA ARG A 53 -7.02 -17.71 -15.70
C ARG A 53 -5.86 -18.42 -15.00
N VAL A 54 -4.63 -17.96 -15.24
CA VAL A 54 -3.41 -18.58 -14.71
C VAL A 54 -2.62 -17.51 -13.97
N ARG A 55 -2.11 -17.84 -12.78
CA ARG A 55 -1.33 -16.87 -11.99
C ARG A 55 -0.13 -16.38 -12.79
N THR A 56 -0.10 -15.07 -13.04
CA THR A 56 0.99 -14.39 -13.75
C THR A 56 1.77 -13.57 -12.74
N VAL A 57 3.06 -13.87 -12.60
CA VAL A 57 3.96 -13.18 -11.67
C VAL A 57 4.77 -12.15 -12.46
N ILE A 58 4.63 -10.88 -12.08
CA ILE A 58 5.39 -9.76 -12.60
C ILE A 58 6.47 -9.43 -11.56
N GLN A 59 7.72 -9.66 -11.93
CA GLN A 59 8.88 -9.26 -11.12
C GLN A 59 9.14 -7.77 -11.33
N VAL A 60 9.13 -7.01 -10.25
CA VAL A 60 9.38 -5.57 -10.25
C VAL A 60 10.77 -5.35 -9.66
N ALA A 61 11.67 -4.84 -10.50
CA ALA A 61 13.02 -4.52 -10.08
C ALA A 61 13.04 -3.42 -9.00
N PRO A 62 14.12 -3.31 -8.21
CA PRO A 62 14.37 -2.13 -7.38
C PRO A 62 14.30 -0.84 -8.21
N GLY A 63 13.54 0.14 -7.74
CA GLY A 63 13.32 1.39 -8.45
C GLY A 63 12.21 2.24 -7.84
N PHE A 64 12.21 3.52 -8.23
CA PHE A 64 11.15 4.46 -7.93
C PHE A 64 10.27 4.68 -9.17
N TYR A 65 9.09 4.08 -9.15
CA TYR A 65 8.14 4.08 -10.26
C TYR A 65 7.10 5.17 -10.04
N ARG A 66 7.32 6.33 -10.68
CA ARG A 66 6.40 7.47 -10.64
C ARG A 66 5.32 7.31 -11.70
N GLU A 67 4.31 6.51 -11.40
CA GLU A 67 3.20 6.19 -12.30
C GLU A 67 1.91 5.89 -11.52
N ALA A 68 0.76 6.17 -12.15
CA ALA A 68 -0.52 5.67 -11.64
C ALA A 68 -0.76 4.26 -12.18
N VAL A 69 -0.97 3.28 -11.29
CA VAL A 69 -1.09 1.86 -11.62
C VAL A 69 -2.53 1.40 -11.51
N TYR A 70 -3.02 0.69 -12.53
CA TYR A 70 -4.37 0.13 -12.59
C TYR A 70 -4.33 -1.35 -12.99
N VAL A 71 -4.83 -2.20 -12.09
CA VAL A 71 -5.10 -3.63 -12.33
C VAL A 71 -6.59 -3.80 -12.59
N PRO A 72 -7.03 -3.95 -13.84
CA PRO A 72 -8.45 -4.03 -14.17
C PRO A 72 -9.08 -5.35 -13.71
N LYS A 73 -10.40 -5.34 -13.50
CA LYS A 73 -11.23 -6.52 -13.15
C LYS A 73 -11.16 -7.70 -14.12
N THR A 74 -10.63 -7.48 -15.32
CA THR A 74 -10.44 -8.51 -16.35
C THR A 74 -9.08 -9.18 -16.25
N LYS A 75 -8.18 -8.71 -15.37
CA LYS A 75 -6.82 -9.23 -15.21
C LYS A 75 -6.62 -9.78 -13.80
N ASN A 76 -7.33 -10.86 -13.53
CA ASN A 76 -7.23 -11.59 -12.26
C ASN A 76 -5.91 -12.35 -12.14
N LEU A 77 -5.60 -12.84 -10.94
CA LEU A 77 -4.46 -13.73 -10.66
C LEU A 77 -3.09 -13.09 -10.99
N ILE A 78 -2.97 -11.77 -10.91
CA ILE A 78 -1.68 -11.09 -11.03
C ILE A 78 -0.96 -11.11 -9.69
N THR A 79 0.36 -11.36 -9.70
CA THR A 79 1.23 -11.04 -8.58
C THR A 79 2.27 -10.03 -8.98
N LEU A 80 2.40 -8.94 -8.22
CA LEU A 80 3.56 -8.09 -8.25
C LEU A 80 4.53 -8.56 -7.16
N ALA A 81 5.74 -8.95 -7.53
CA ALA A 81 6.76 -9.40 -6.58
C ALA A 81 8.02 -8.58 -6.78
N ALA A 82 8.63 -8.16 -5.67
CA ALA A 82 9.93 -7.50 -5.66
C ALA A 82 10.85 -8.12 -4.60
N SER A 83 12.09 -7.65 -4.53
CA SER A 83 13.07 -8.15 -3.57
C SER A 83 12.92 -7.51 -2.19
N GLN A 84 12.72 -6.18 -2.13
CA GLN A 84 12.60 -5.43 -0.87
C GLN A 84 11.64 -4.24 -1.03
N PRO A 85 10.72 -4.02 -0.08
CA PRO A 85 9.77 -2.93 -0.18
C PRO A 85 10.43 -1.57 -0.04
N GLU A 86 11.55 -1.44 0.67
CA GLU A 86 12.29 -0.18 0.84
C GLU A 86 12.86 0.35 -0.48
N THR A 87 13.12 -0.52 -1.46
CA THR A 87 13.78 -0.16 -2.72
C THR A 87 12.85 -0.20 -3.93
N THR A 88 11.65 -0.79 -3.82
CA THR A 88 10.68 -0.87 -4.92
C THR A 88 9.42 -0.11 -4.55
N ILE A 89 9.29 1.10 -5.08
CA ILE A 89 8.27 2.08 -4.67
C ILE A 89 7.41 2.45 -5.87
N LEU A 90 6.10 2.19 -5.79
CA LEU A 90 5.10 2.67 -6.74
C LEU A 90 4.44 3.91 -6.14
N SER A 91 4.64 5.07 -6.78
CA SER A 91 4.24 6.36 -6.22
C SER A 91 3.51 7.25 -7.21
N TRP A 92 2.47 7.90 -6.73
CA TRP A 92 1.76 8.97 -7.41
C TRP A 92 1.24 10.00 -6.40
N ASP A 93 0.58 11.08 -6.84
CA ASP A 93 0.20 12.21 -5.97
C ASP A 93 -1.24 12.69 -6.18
N ASN A 94 -2.12 11.79 -6.62
CA ASN A 94 -3.54 12.10 -6.83
C ASN A 94 -4.23 12.42 -5.50
N THR A 95 -5.12 13.41 -5.52
CA THR A 95 -6.03 13.75 -4.42
C THR A 95 -7.47 13.59 -4.87
N ALA A 96 -8.43 13.52 -3.96
CA ALA A 96 -9.85 13.40 -4.30
C ALA A 96 -10.35 14.53 -5.22
N THR A 97 -9.72 15.70 -5.19
CA THR A 97 -10.06 16.87 -6.02
C THR A 97 -9.21 17.02 -7.27
N ARG A 98 -8.09 16.28 -7.38
CA ARG A 98 -7.13 16.35 -8.49
C ARG A 98 -6.65 14.94 -8.85
N ILE A 99 -7.29 14.38 -9.87
CA ILE A 99 -6.98 13.04 -10.39
C ILE A 99 -6.35 13.20 -11.78
N ASN A 100 -5.06 12.89 -11.89
CA ASN A 100 -4.37 12.66 -13.14
C ASN A 100 -4.10 11.16 -13.27
N HIS A 101 -4.76 10.50 -14.21
CA HIS A 101 -4.63 9.06 -14.42
C HIS A 101 -4.82 8.74 -15.90
N HIS A 102 -4.11 7.73 -16.39
CA HIS A 102 -4.24 7.23 -17.77
C HIS A 102 -5.59 6.52 -18.05
N GLN A 103 -6.47 6.39 -17.05
CA GLN A 103 -7.79 5.78 -17.14
C GLN A 103 -8.87 6.85 -16.98
N SER A 104 -9.99 6.70 -17.67
CA SER A 104 -11.10 7.64 -17.55
C SER A 104 -11.77 7.56 -16.17
N SER A 105 -12.39 8.64 -15.72
CA SER A 105 -13.17 8.65 -14.47
C SER A 105 -14.37 7.70 -14.49
N ARG A 106 -14.78 7.20 -15.67
CA ARG A 106 -15.81 6.16 -15.77
C ARG A 106 -15.26 4.79 -15.37
N ALA A 107 -13.98 4.53 -15.61
CA ALA A 107 -13.32 3.28 -15.27
C ALA A 107 -12.91 3.25 -13.79
N ILE A 108 -12.21 4.28 -13.32
CA ILE A 108 -11.61 4.31 -11.98
C ILE A 108 -12.44 5.06 -10.93
N GLY A 109 -13.50 5.76 -11.35
CA GLY A 109 -14.35 6.61 -10.52
C GLY A 109 -13.82 8.04 -10.32
N LYS A 110 -14.33 8.72 -9.30
CA LYS A 110 -14.05 10.13 -8.95
C LYS A 110 -13.85 10.28 -7.44
N GLY A 111 -13.38 11.44 -6.98
CA GLY A 111 -13.20 11.70 -5.55
C GLY A 111 -12.16 10.76 -4.93
N THR A 112 -12.30 10.47 -3.64
CA THR A 112 -11.46 9.50 -2.92
C THR A 112 -11.41 8.13 -3.63
N PHE A 113 -12.52 7.70 -4.23
CA PHE A 113 -12.57 6.42 -4.93
C PHE A 113 -11.65 6.41 -6.17
N GLY A 114 -11.52 7.52 -6.89
CA GLY A 114 -10.71 7.58 -8.11
C GLY A 114 -9.27 8.03 -7.91
N CYS A 115 -8.86 8.43 -6.69
CA CYS A 115 -7.55 9.07 -6.47
C CYS A 115 -6.43 8.12 -6.01
N GLY A 116 -6.61 6.81 -6.08
CA GLY A 116 -5.55 5.84 -5.77
C GLY A 116 -4.33 6.03 -6.66
N SER A 117 -3.12 6.07 -6.08
CA SER A 117 -1.87 5.91 -6.83
C SER A 117 -1.84 4.54 -7.52
N THR A 118 -2.25 3.52 -6.77
CA THR A 118 -2.53 2.18 -7.29
C THR A 118 -4.00 1.82 -7.10
N ILE A 119 -4.62 1.27 -8.13
CA ILE A 119 -6.01 0.81 -8.11
C ILE A 119 -6.04 -0.66 -8.53
N VAL A 120 -6.54 -1.53 -7.65
CA VAL A 120 -6.68 -2.97 -7.87
C VAL A 120 -8.15 -3.34 -7.93
N GLU A 121 -8.57 -3.85 -9.08
CA GLU A 121 -9.93 -4.37 -9.32
C GLU A 121 -9.92 -5.82 -9.83
N GLY A 122 -8.75 -6.36 -10.18
CA GLY A 122 -8.56 -7.77 -10.50
C GLY A 122 -8.54 -8.64 -9.25
N GLU A 123 -9.33 -9.72 -9.25
CA GLU A 123 -9.40 -10.67 -8.14
C GLU A 123 -8.13 -11.53 -8.04
N ASP A 124 -7.91 -12.12 -6.85
CA ASP A 124 -6.77 -12.98 -6.57
C ASP A 124 -5.40 -12.28 -6.76
N PHE A 125 -5.40 -10.94 -6.63
CA PHE A 125 -4.21 -10.11 -6.74
C PHE A 125 -3.29 -10.27 -5.53
N ILE A 126 -1.98 -10.29 -5.78
CA ILE A 126 -0.97 -10.41 -4.73
C ILE A 126 0.10 -9.36 -4.92
N ALA A 127 0.57 -8.78 -3.82
CA ALA A 127 1.80 -8.01 -3.80
C ALA A 127 2.76 -8.54 -2.72
N GLU A 128 4.04 -8.64 -3.06
CA GLU A 128 5.11 -9.08 -2.18
C GLU A 128 6.27 -8.09 -2.25
N ASN A 129 6.72 -7.58 -1.08
CA ASN A 129 7.89 -6.72 -0.95
C ASN A 129 7.81 -5.41 -1.77
N ILE A 130 6.64 -4.77 -1.85
CA ILE A 130 6.44 -3.52 -2.60
C ILE A 130 5.95 -2.41 -1.68
N THR A 131 6.43 -1.19 -1.92
CA THR A 131 5.85 0.04 -1.34
C THR A 131 4.80 0.63 -2.29
N PHE A 132 3.60 0.87 -1.78
CA PHE A 132 2.57 1.69 -2.41
C PHE A 132 2.51 3.04 -1.71
N GLU A 133 2.75 4.12 -2.45
CA GLU A 133 2.83 5.47 -1.90
C GLU A 133 1.84 6.43 -2.59
N ASN A 134 1.21 7.28 -1.78
CA ASN A 134 0.71 8.57 -2.25
C ASN A 134 1.56 9.69 -1.67
N SER A 135 2.27 10.39 -2.56
CA SER A 135 3.24 11.44 -2.21
C SER A 135 2.62 12.83 -2.11
N ALA A 136 1.28 12.95 -2.19
CA ALA A 136 0.60 14.22 -1.94
C ALA A 136 0.97 14.76 -0.54
N PRO A 137 1.28 16.07 -0.42
CA PRO A 137 1.75 16.64 0.84
C PRO A 137 0.67 16.62 1.93
N GLN A 138 1.10 16.68 3.19
CA GLN A 138 0.18 16.82 4.33
C GLN A 138 -0.75 18.02 4.12
N GLY A 139 -2.04 17.85 4.41
CA GLY A 139 -3.05 18.90 4.22
C GLY A 139 -3.69 18.92 2.82
N SER A 140 -3.34 17.98 1.94
CA SER A 140 -3.95 17.84 0.60
C SER A 140 -5.38 17.26 0.60
N GLY A 141 -5.93 16.94 1.77
CA GLY A 141 -7.16 16.16 1.89
C GLY A 141 -6.93 14.67 1.60
N GLN A 142 -7.97 13.99 1.09
CA GLN A 142 -7.93 12.56 0.82
C GLN A 142 -6.98 12.21 -0.33
N ALA A 143 -6.01 11.34 -0.07
CA ALA A 143 -4.97 10.95 -1.02
C ALA A 143 -4.59 9.46 -0.82
N VAL A 144 -5.14 8.61 -1.67
CA VAL A 144 -5.07 7.15 -1.52
C VAL A 144 -3.79 6.59 -2.14
N ALA A 145 -3.02 5.82 -1.37
CA ALA A 145 -1.84 5.10 -1.87
C ALA A 145 -2.27 3.89 -2.68
N ILE A 146 -3.20 3.10 -2.14
CA ILE A 146 -3.81 2.00 -2.87
C ILE A 146 -5.29 1.84 -2.55
N ARG A 147 -6.09 1.62 -3.59
CA ARG A 147 -7.47 1.15 -3.48
C ARG A 147 -7.60 -0.28 -3.95
N VAL A 148 -8.24 -1.11 -3.13
CA VAL A 148 -8.51 -2.52 -3.46
C VAL A 148 -10.02 -2.76 -3.47
N THR A 149 -10.56 -2.96 -4.67
CA THR A 149 -11.95 -3.33 -4.95
C THR A 149 -11.96 -4.70 -5.63
N ALA A 150 -11.51 -5.72 -4.91
CA ALA A 150 -11.30 -7.07 -5.44
C ALA A 150 -11.35 -8.10 -4.32
N ASP A 151 -11.83 -9.31 -4.63
CA ASP A 151 -11.88 -10.41 -3.67
C ASP A 151 -10.58 -11.23 -3.67
N ARG A 152 -10.26 -11.82 -2.52
CA ARG A 152 -9.10 -12.71 -2.29
C ARG A 152 -7.75 -12.06 -2.63
N CYS A 153 -7.56 -10.82 -2.21
CA CYS A 153 -6.29 -10.11 -2.39
C CYS A 153 -5.35 -10.31 -1.19
N ALA A 154 -4.05 -10.44 -1.44
CA ALA A 154 -3.06 -10.60 -0.38
C ALA A 154 -1.84 -9.69 -0.55
N PHE A 155 -1.30 -9.22 0.57
CA PHE A 155 -0.14 -8.33 0.63
C PHE A 155 0.83 -8.85 1.68
N TYR A 156 2.07 -9.15 1.26
CA TYR A 156 3.11 -9.67 2.14
C TYR A 156 4.29 -8.71 2.18
N ASN A 157 4.72 -8.33 3.38
CA ASN A 157 5.87 -7.45 3.56
C ASN A 157 5.79 -6.19 2.68
N CYS A 158 4.59 -5.62 2.57
CA CYS A 158 4.34 -4.42 1.77
C CYS A 158 4.32 -3.18 2.67
N ARG A 159 4.57 -2.01 2.08
CA ARG A 159 4.49 -0.73 2.78
C ARG A 159 3.42 0.14 2.14
N PHE A 160 2.58 0.77 2.95
CA PHE A 160 1.51 1.67 2.49
C PHE A 160 1.74 3.05 3.09
N LEU A 161 2.17 3.99 2.26
CA LEU A 161 2.66 5.30 2.69
C LEU A 161 1.74 6.42 2.21
N GLY A 162 1.33 7.30 3.12
CA GLY A 162 0.44 8.41 2.79
C GLY A 162 0.17 9.32 3.98
N TRP A 163 -0.95 10.05 3.90
CA TRP A 163 -1.45 10.91 4.96
C TRP A 163 -2.91 10.57 5.29
N GLN A 164 -3.86 11.31 4.73
CA GLN A 164 -5.28 11.02 4.89
C GLN A 164 -5.73 10.01 3.83
N ASP A 165 -6.51 9.01 4.25
CA ASP A 165 -7.07 7.97 3.38
C ASP A 165 -6.00 7.09 2.69
N THR A 166 -4.89 6.74 3.35
CA THR A 166 -3.77 5.99 2.74
C THR A 166 -4.17 4.64 2.11
N LEU A 167 -4.81 3.75 2.87
CA LEU A 167 -5.11 2.37 2.49
C LEU A 167 -6.62 2.16 2.39
N TYR A 168 -7.12 2.11 1.16
CA TYR A 168 -8.55 1.94 0.89
C TYR A 168 -8.91 0.46 0.66
N LEU A 169 -9.22 -0.24 1.75
CA LEU A 169 -9.75 -1.59 1.76
C LEU A 169 -11.25 -1.54 1.42
N HIS A 170 -11.56 -1.28 0.15
CA HIS A 170 -12.90 -0.90 -0.30
C HIS A 170 -13.88 -2.08 -0.28
N TYR A 171 -13.55 -3.21 -0.92
CA TYR A 171 -14.43 -4.37 -1.06
C TYR A 171 -13.64 -5.68 -1.20
N GLY A 172 -14.26 -6.78 -0.78
CA GLY A 172 -13.72 -8.14 -0.89
C GLY A 172 -12.96 -8.60 0.34
N LYS A 173 -12.48 -9.85 0.31
CA LYS A 173 -11.59 -10.44 1.32
C LYS A 173 -10.15 -10.04 1.04
N GLN A 174 -9.47 -9.50 2.06
CA GLN A 174 -8.11 -8.98 1.91
C GLN A 174 -7.24 -9.42 3.10
N TYR A 175 -6.04 -9.91 2.81
CA TYR A 175 -5.08 -10.33 3.84
C TYR A 175 -3.80 -9.53 3.73
N LEU A 176 -3.36 -8.93 4.83
CA LEU A 176 -2.14 -8.16 4.92
C LEU A 176 -1.29 -8.78 6.02
N ARG A 177 -0.07 -9.19 5.68
CA ARG A 177 0.84 -9.85 6.62
C ARG A 177 2.21 -9.20 6.59
N ASP A 178 2.75 -8.94 7.79
CA ASP A 178 4.09 -8.37 7.96
C ASP A 178 4.23 -6.99 7.26
N CYS A 179 3.13 -6.25 7.12
CA CYS A 179 3.10 -4.98 6.39
C CYS A 179 3.36 -3.77 7.29
N TYR A 180 3.86 -2.68 6.70
CA TYR A 180 3.95 -1.37 7.34
C TYR A 180 2.89 -0.43 6.77
N ILE A 181 2.12 0.24 7.62
CA ILE A 181 1.06 1.17 7.20
C ILE A 181 1.23 2.48 7.95
N GLU A 182 1.31 3.60 7.22
CA GLU A 182 1.38 4.94 7.83
C GLU A 182 0.33 5.93 7.30
N GLY A 183 -0.09 6.84 8.17
CA GLY A 183 -1.00 7.93 7.81
C GLY A 183 -1.41 8.78 9.00
N SER A 184 -2.44 9.60 8.80
CA SER A 184 -2.98 10.51 9.82
C SER A 184 -4.47 10.29 10.09
N VAL A 185 -5.33 10.70 9.15
CA VAL A 185 -6.80 10.64 9.28
C VAL A 185 -7.34 9.53 8.39
N ASP A 186 -8.18 8.66 8.96
CA ASP A 186 -8.89 7.59 8.28
C ASP A 186 -8.00 6.72 7.39
N PHE A 187 -6.74 6.52 7.78
CA PHE A 187 -5.72 6.00 6.85
C PHE A 187 -5.83 4.50 6.56
N ILE A 188 -6.70 3.77 7.27
CA ILE A 188 -7.17 2.42 6.90
C ILE A 188 -8.70 2.45 6.85
N PHE A 189 -9.30 2.44 5.66
CA PHE A 189 -10.74 2.70 5.53
C PHE A 189 -11.42 1.92 4.41
N GLY A 190 -12.76 1.90 4.44
CA GLY A 190 -13.60 1.17 3.50
C GLY A 190 -14.53 0.15 4.16
N ASN A 191 -14.94 -0.87 3.41
CA ASN A 191 -15.92 -1.88 3.86
C ASN A 191 -15.53 -3.32 3.43
N ALA A 192 -14.23 -3.60 3.27
CA ALA A 192 -13.74 -4.95 3.05
C ALA A 192 -13.86 -5.84 4.30
N THR A 193 -13.72 -7.14 4.12
CA THR A 193 -13.38 -8.09 5.17
C THR A 193 -11.86 -8.25 5.15
N ALA A 194 -11.14 -7.65 6.10
CA ALA A 194 -9.69 -7.63 6.08
C ALA A 194 -9.07 -8.18 7.36
N LEU A 195 -8.05 -9.03 7.19
CA LEU A 195 -7.17 -9.47 8.26
C LEU A 195 -5.81 -8.82 8.08
N LEU A 196 -5.39 -8.05 9.08
CA LEU A 196 -4.06 -7.49 9.20
C LEU A 196 -3.32 -8.27 10.29
N GLU A 197 -2.34 -9.07 9.88
CA GLU A 197 -1.54 -9.90 10.78
C GLU A 197 -0.12 -9.35 10.87
N HIS A 198 0.35 -9.16 12.10
CA HIS A 198 1.74 -8.77 12.38
C HIS A 198 2.19 -7.50 11.64
N CYS A 199 1.26 -6.57 11.43
CA CYS A 199 1.52 -5.31 10.75
C CYS A 199 1.96 -4.22 11.73
N HIS A 200 2.86 -3.34 11.28
CA HIS A 200 3.20 -2.10 12.00
C HIS A 200 2.28 -0.97 11.55
N ILE A 201 1.47 -0.45 12.47
CA ILE A 201 0.56 0.67 12.26
C ILE A 201 1.16 1.96 12.83
N HIS A 202 1.58 2.88 11.96
CA HIS A 202 2.28 4.11 12.33
C HIS A 202 1.42 5.37 12.12
N CYS A 203 1.12 6.09 13.20
CA CYS A 203 0.42 7.38 13.13
C CYS A 203 1.43 8.53 12.95
N LYS A 204 1.37 9.22 11.80
CA LYS A 204 2.26 10.35 11.48
C LYS A 204 1.87 11.65 12.19
N SER A 205 0.59 11.78 12.58
CA SER A 205 0.05 12.89 13.35
C SER A 205 -1.21 12.45 14.09
N ALA A 206 -1.80 13.37 14.88
CA ALA A 206 -3.15 13.15 15.42
C ALA A 206 -4.16 12.89 14.28
N GLY A 207 -5.13 12.02 14.55
CA GLY A 207 -6.13 11.58 13.59
C GLY A 207 -6.76 10.25 14.00
N PHE A 208 -7.31 9.53 13.04
CA PHE A 208 -7.99 8.25 13.23
C PHE A 208 -7.30 7.16 12.42
N VAL A 209 -7.08 6.00 13.05
CA VAL A 209 -6.44 4.86 12.39
C VAL A 209 -7.38 4.20 11.38
N THR A 210 -8.64 4.02 11.77
CA THR A 210 -9.63 3.33 10.93
C THR A 210 -10.90 4.14 10.71
N ALA A 211 -11.47 4.04 9.51
CA ALA A 211 -12.81 4.52 9.19
C ALA A 211 -13.59 3.43 8.43
N GLN A 212 -14.00 2.41 9.19
CA GLN A 212 -14.76 1.27 8.68
C GLN A 212 -16.21 1.71 8.38
N ARG A 213 -16.76 1.34 7.21
CA ARG A 213 -18.05 1.82 6.68
C ARG A 213 -19.14 0.74 6.57
N ARG A 214 -19.14 -0.23 7.47
CA ARG A 214 -20.18 -1.26 7.60
C ARG A 214 -21.51 -0.58 7.89
N LYS A 215 -22.54 -0.88 7.11
CA LYS A 215 -23.84 -0.21 7.22
C LYS A 215 -24.84 -0.95 8.10
N SER A 216 -24.64 -2.24 8.34
CA SER A 216 -25.52 -3.06 9.18
C SER A 216 -24.76 -4.15 9.94
N SER A 217 -25.32 -4.62 11.05
CA SER A 217 -24.76 -5.75 11.81
C SER A 217 -24.80 -7.09 11.08
N GLN A 218 -25.53 -7.17 9.95
CA GLN A 218 -25.65 -8.37 9.12
C GLN A 218 -24.57 -8.45 8.04
N GLU A 219 -23.85 -7.37 7.76
CA GLU A 219 -22.73 -7.38 6.81
C GLU A 219 -21.52 -8.10 7.43
N PRO A 220 -20.98 -9.16 6.79
CA PRO A 220 -19.83 -9.91 7.30
C PRO A 220 -18.49 -9.19 7.03
N THR A 221 -18.50 -7.86 7.06
CA THR A 221 -17.35 -6.99 6.80
C THR A 221 -16.78 -6.45 8.10
N GLY A 222 -15.49 -6.12 8.08
CA GLY A 222 -14.79 -5.69 9.27
C GLY A 222 -13.28 -5.84 9.11
N TYR A 223 -12.55 -5.20 10.02
CA TYR A 223 -11.10 -5.28 10.08
C TYR A 223 -10.69 -6.03 11.34
N VAL A 224 -9.86 -7.05 11.16
CA VAL A 224 -9.24 -7.81 12.23
C VAL A 224 -7.77 -7.43 12.26
N PHE A 225 -7.31 -6.97 13.42
CA PHE A 225 -5.89 -6.70 13.67
C PHE A 225 -5.38 -7.78 14.60
N LEU A 226 -4.52 -8.65 14.09
CA LEU A 226 -3.94 -9.76 14.82
C LEU A 226 -2.44 -9.52 15.02
N ARG A 227 -1.97 -9.48 16.27
CA ARG A 227 -0.55 -9.26 16.62
C ARG A 227 0.08 -8.02 15.95
N CYS A 228 -0.73 -7.03 15.61
CA CYS A 228 -0.25 -5.78 15.05
C CYS A 228 0.38 -4.90 16.14
N PHE A 229 1.34 -4.06 15.78
CA PHE A 229 2.07 -3.23 16.74
C PHE A 229 2.29 -1.79 16.24
N GLY A 230 2.79 -0.91 17.12
CA GLY A 230 3.07 0.49 16.82
C GLY A 230 2.04 1.47 17.40
N PRO A 231 2.24 2.79 17.22
CA PRO A 231 1.40 3.83 17.82
C PRO A 231 -0.09 3.70 17.47
N GLY A 232 -0.42 3.23 16.26
CA GLY A 232 -1.80 3.03 15.83
C GLY A 232 -2.52 1.88 16.52
N CYS A 233 -1.79 0.99 17.21
CA CYS A 233 -2.35 -0.09 18.01
C CYS A 233 -2.69 0.32 19.44
N CYS A 234 -2.43 1.58 19.84
CA CYS A 234 -2.74 2.05 21.19
C CYS A 234 -4.26 2.01 21.46
N LEU A 235 -4.67 1.22 22.45
CA LEU A 235 -6.08 0.95 22.77
C LEU A 235 -6.77 2.09 23.53
N SER A 236 -6.01 3.01 24.15
CA SER A 236 -6.55 4.03 25.05
C SER A 236 -7.50 5.03 24.40
N ASN A 237 -7.44 5.18 23.07
CA ASN A 237 -8.24 6.13 22.30
C ASN A 237 -9.07 5.45 21.19
N ARG A 238 -9.24 4.12 21.22
CA ARG A 238 -10.06 3.42 20.22
C ARG A 238 -11.55 3.54 20.51
N VAL A 239 -12.35 3.48 19.46
CA VAL A 239 -13.81 3.38 19.54
C VAL A 239 -14.22 2.12 20.30
N THR A 240 -15.25 2.21 21.13
CA THR A 240 -15.68 1.16 22.07
C THR A 240 -16.12 -0.17 21.44
N TRP A 241 -16.40 -0.18 20.14
CA TRP A 241 -16.76 -1.40 19.38
C TRP A 241 -15.56 -2.08 18.72
N ALA A 242 -14.35 -1.50 18.79
CA ALA A 242 -13.14 -2.17 18.35
C ALA A 242 -12.79 -3.30 19.34
N ARG A 243 -12.79 -4.54 18.86
CA ARG A 243 -12.48 -5.73 19.65
C ARG A 243 -11.20 -6.36 19.14
N GLU A 244 -10.29 -6.69 20.05
CA GLU A 244 -9.16 -7.57 19.78
C GLU A 244 -9.68 -9.01 19.77
N LEU A 245 -9.37 -9.77 18.72
CA LEU A 245 -9.72 -11.19 18.67
C LEU A 245 -8.72 -11.99 19.50
N LEU A 246 -9.22 -12.98 20.23
CA LEU A 246 -8.37 -14.01 20.83
C LEU A 246 -7.74 -14.86 19.72
N ASP A 247 -6.58 -15.50 19.97
CA ASP A 247 -5.90 -16.33 18.98
C ASP A 247 -6.83 -17.41 18.39
N GLU A 248 -7.69 -18.02 19.21
CA GLU A 248 -8.71 -19.02 18.81
C GLU A 248 -9.81 -18.43 17.91
N GLU A 249 -10.20 -17.17 18.13
CA GLU A 249 -11.16 -16.47 17.26
C GLU A 249 -10.50 -16.05 15.95
N ALA A 250 -9.21 -15.72 16.01
CA ALA A 250 -8.40 -15.43 14.85
C ALA A 250 -8.13 -16.68 14.00
N GLU A 251 -8.09 -17.89 14.59
CA GLU A 251 -7.97 -19.15 13.83
C GLU A 251 -9.04 -19.27 12.75
N GLN A 252 -10.26 -18.78 12.99
CA GLN A 252 -11.34 -18.81 11.98
C GLN A 252 -11.03 -17.95 10.75
N PHE A 253 -10.22 -16.90 10.91
CA PHE A 253 -9.72 -16.04 9.82
C PHE A 253 -8.39 -16.52 9.24
N LEU A 254 -7.62 -17.30 10.00
CA LEU A 254 -6.36 -17.93 9.60
C LEU A 254 -6.56 -19.30 8.93
N LEU A 255 -7.76 -19.89 9.05
CA LEU A 255 -8.12 -21.10 8.34
C LEU A 255 -7.85 -20.89 6.86
N HIS A 256 -7.08 -21.83 6.30
CA HIS A 256 -6.65 -21.85 4.91
C HIS A 256 -7.75 -21.45 3.93
N SER A 257 -9.00 -21.86 4.19
CA SER A 257 -10.20 -21.53 3.41
C SER A 257 -10.49 -20.04 3.19
N PHE A 258 -10.02 -19.12 4.03
CA PHE A 258 -10.20 -17.67 3.85
C PHE A 258 -9.35 -17.12 2.70
N ILE A 259 -8.14 -17.67 2.51
CA ILE A 259 -7.13 -17.23 1.52
C ILE A 259 -7.04 -18.24 0.34
N ASP A 260 -7.06 -19.52 0.66
CA ASP A 260 -7.09 -20.71 -0.20
C ASP A 260 -8.47 -21.40 -0.08
N PRO A 261 -9.48 -20.96 -0.84
CA PRO A 261 -10.84 -21.52 -0.73
C PRO A 261 -10.93 -23.01 -1.08
N ASP A 262 -9.92 -23.55 -1.77
CA ASP A 262 -9.74 -24.98 -2.00
C ASP A 262 -8.62 -25.52 -1.09
N PRO A 263 -8.95 -26.16 0.05
CA PRO A 263 -7.96 -26.72 0.96
C PRO A 263 -7.19 -27.91 0.36
N GLU A 264 -7.69 -28.55 -0.70
CA GLU A 264 -6.99 -29.64 -1.42
C GLU A 264 -6.00 -29.10 -2.46
N ARG A 265 -6.08 -27.82 -2.80
CA ARG A 265 -5.18 -27.13 -3.73
C ARG A 265 -4.78 -25.75 -3.19
N PRO A 266 -4.04 -25.71 -2.08
CA PRO A 266 -3.64 -24.45 -1.50
C PRO A 266 -2.63 -23.74 -2.40
N TRP A 267 -3.05 -22.63 -3.00
CA TRP A 267 -2.22 -21.86 -3.89
C TRP A 267 -1.19 -21.04 -3.11
N LEU A 268 -1.46 -20.71 -1.84
CA LEU A 268 -0.52 -19.98 -0.97
C LEU A 268 0.65 -20.84 -0.49
N VAL A 269 0.41 -22.09 -0.11
CA VAL A 269 1.45 -23.04 0.38
C VAL A 269 2.48 -23.32 -0.71
N GLN A 270 2.04 -23.45 -1.96
CA GLN A 270 2.94 -23.65 -3.09
C GLN A 270 3.90 -22.47 -3.29
N ARG A 271 3.57 -21.25 -2.82
CA ARG A 271 4.43 -20.06 -2.98
C ARG A 271 5.40 -19.86 -1.82
N MET A 272 5.04 -20.25 -0.60
CA MET A 272 5.98 -20.25 0.53
C MET A 272 7.14 -21.24 0.35
N ALA A 273 6.95 -22.28 -0.48
CA ALA A 273 7.94 -23.33 -0.73
C ALA A 273 8.91 -23.03 -1.90
N VAL A 274 8.64 -22.02 -2.74
CA VAL A 274 9.48 -21.73 -3.92
C VAL A 274 10.42 -20.56 -3.60
N LYS A 275 11.63 -20.88 -3.12
CA LYS A 275 12.77 -19.97 -3.25
C LYS A 275 13.12 -19.86 -4.74
N LEU A 276 12.66 -18.81 -5.40
CA LEU A 276 13.14 -18.50 -6.76
C LEU A 276 14.59 -17.98 -6.67
N PRO A 277 15.48 -18.42 -7.58
CA PRO A 277 16.84 -17.90 -7.64
C PRO A 277 16.81 -16.40 -7.95
N ILE A 278 17.57 -15.65 -7.17
CA ILE A 278 17.80 -14.22 -7.34
C ILE A 278 18.53 -14.03 -8.67
N SER A 279 17.95 -13.28 -9.61
CA SER A 279 18.71 -12.71 -10.73
C SER A 279 19.23 -11.33 -10.33
N ALA A 280 20.45 -11.03 -10.77
CA ALA A 280 21.20 -9.81 -10.48
C ALA A 280 20.46 -8.52 -10.87
#